data_AF-A0A951LIG6-F1
#
_entry.id   AF-A0A951LIG6-F1
#
_cell.length_a   1.000
_cell.length_b   1.000
_cell.length_c   1.000
_cell.angle_alpha   90.00
_cell.angle_beta   90.00
_cell.angle_gamma   90.00
#
_symmetry.space_group_name_H-M   'P 1'
#
loop_
_entity.id
_entity.type
_entity.pdbx_description
1 polymer ?
#
loop_
_entity_poly.entity_id
_entity_poly.type
_entity_poly.pdbx_seq_one_letter_code
_entity_poly.pdbx_strand_id
1 'polypeptide(L)'
;MTATLTPDVYQDDIALSLARVIAVANKRARESGVDVLQSFITVTQQPLDGSIVWRVSYGPRDYLSRRGGDLIIDVEPDDTSIKQVLHGQ
;
A
#
# COMPACT_ATOMS: atom_id res chain seq x y z
N MET A 1 -10.66 3.15 -14.62
CA MET A 1 -9.84 3.37 -15.83
C MET A 1 -9.00 2.15 -16.05
N THR A 2 -9.02 1.57 -17.24
CA THR A 2 -8.11 0.48 -17.61
C THR A 2 -6.83 1.12 -18.13
N ALA A 3 -5.77 1.11 -17.33
CA ALA A 3 -4.46 1.57 -17.76
C ALA A 3 -3.67 0.37 -18.27
N THR A 4 -3.23 0.42 -19.52
CA THR A 4 -2.32 -0.59 -20.09
C THR A 4 -0.91 -0.23 -19.68
N LEU A 5 -0.23 -1.13 -18.97
CA LEU A 5 1.20 -0.97 -18.68
C LEU A 5 1.98 -0.94 -20.00
N THR A 6 2.93 -0.03 -20.14
CA THR A 6 3.83 0.00 -21.30
C THR A 6 4.87 -1.12 -21.19
N PRO A 7 5.40 -1.64 -22.31
CA PRO A 7 6.40 -2.72 -22.32
C PRO A 7 7.60 -2.47 -21.38
N ASP A 8 8.06 -1.24 -21.30
CA ASP A 8 9.20 -0.85 -20.46
C ASP A 8 8.93 -1.05 -18.96
N VAL A 9 7.68 -0.87 -18.50
CA VAL A 9 7.30 -1.08 -17.10
C VAL A 9 7.28 -2.57 -16.75
N TYR A 10 7.01 -3.45 -17.73
CA TYR A 10 7.07 -4.90 -17.52
C TYR A 10 8.50 -5.44 -17.37
N GLN A 11 9.51 -4.67 -17.77
CA GLN A 11 10.92 -5.06 -17.65
C GLN A 11 11.53 -4.60 -16.32
N ASP A 12 10.83 -3.75 -15.55
CA ASP A 12 11.25 -3.28 -14.25
C ASP A 12 10.60 -4.13 -13.14
N ASP A 13 11.40 -5.03 -12.56
CA ASP A 13 10.97 -5.92 -11.49
C ASP A 13 10.47 -5.17 -10.25
N ILE A 14 11.05 -4.00 -9.94
CA ILE A 14 10.64 -3.18 -8.80
C ILE A 14 9.29 -2.54 -9.11
N ALA A 15 9.08 -2.01 -10.31
CA ALA A 15 7.82 -1.44 -10.72
C ALA A 15 6.69 -2.48 -10.68
N LEU A 16 6.93 -3.70 -11.19
CA LEU A 16 5.96 -4.79 -11.14
C LEU A 16 5.70 -5.29 -9.72
N SER A 17 6.73 -5.42 -8.89
CA SER A 17 6.57 -5.78 -7.47
C SER A 17 5.71 -4.74 -6.74
N LEU A 18 6.05 -3.45 -6.90
CA LEU A 18 5.33 -2.35 -6.28
C LEU A 18 3.87 -2.27 -6.74
N ALA A 19 3.60 -2.47 -8.04
CA ALA A 19 2.24 -2.49 -8.57
C ALA A 19 1.40 -3.62 -7.95
N ARG A 20 1.98 -4.82 -7.78
CA ARG A 20 1.32 -5.96 -7.13
C ARG A 20 1.03 -5.69 -5.67
N VAL A 21 2.03 -5.20 -4.93
CA VAL A 21 1.92 -4.78 -3.53
C VAL A 21 0.78 -3.77 -3.34
N ILE A 22 0.78 -2.70 -4.15
CA ILE A 22 -0.23 -1.64 -4.07
C ILE A 22 -1.62 -2.20 -4.40
N ALA A 23 -1.73 -3.10 -5.38
CA ALA A 23 -3.01 -3.73 -5.71
C ALA A 23 -3.60 -4.52 -4.52
N VAL A 24 -2.78 -5.31 -3.82
CA VAL A 24 -3.19 -6.06 -2.63
C VAL A 24 -3.54 -5.12 -1.47
N ALA A 25 -2.68 -4.16 -1.17
CA ALA A 25 -2.93 -3.19 -0.10
C ALA A 25 -4.23 -2.40 -0.36
N ASN A 26 -4.46 -1.94 -1.60
CA ASN A 26 -5.66 -1.20 -1.98
C ASN A 26 -6.94 -2.04 -1.84
N LYS A 27 -6.86 -3.34 -2.12
CA LYS A 27 -7.99 -4.25 -1.92
C LYS A 27 -8.32 -4.33 -0.43
N ARG A 28 -7.32 -4.60 0.41
CA ARG A 28 -7.50 -4.71 1.86
C ARG A 28 -7.96 -3.40 2.50
N ALA A 29 -7.46 -2.26 2.03
CA ALA A 29 -7.88 -0.94 2.51
C ALA A 29 -9.37 -0.68 2.27
N ARG A 30 -9.87 -1.01 1.07
CA ARG A 30 -11.31 -0.90 0.76
C ARG A 30 -12.15 -1.83 1.63
N GLU A 31 -11.69 -3.05 1.88
CA GLU A 31 -12.36 -4.00 2.78
C GLU A 31 -12.43 -3.47 4.23
N SER A 32 -11.47 -2.65 4.65
CA SER A 32 -11.45 -1.96 5.95
C SER A 32 -12.23 -0.63 5.95
N GLY A 33 -12.94 -0.29 4.86
CA GLY A 33 -13.76 0.92 4.77
C GLY A 33 -12.98 2.20 4.40
N VAL A 34 -11.72 2.09 4.00
CA VAL A 34 -10.91 3.24 3.56
C VAL A 34 -11.19 3.56 2.09
N ASP A 35 -11.52 4.82 1.81
CA ASP A 35 -11.58 5.34 0.44
C ASP A 35 -10.17 5.67 -0.07
N VAL A 36 -9.57 4.68 -0.73
CA VAL A 36 -8.22 4.77 -1.33
C VAL A 36 -8.05 6.02 -2.21
N LEU A 37 -9.08 6.45 -2.95
CA LEU A 37 -8.96 7.59 -3.88
C LEU A 37 -8.93 8.93 -3.16
N GLN A 38 -9.44 8.98 -1.92
CA GLN A 38 -9.44 10.17 -1.07
C GLN A 38 -8.34 10.13 0.00
N SER A 39 -7.58 9.03 0.09
CA SER A 39 -6.44 8.92 1.00
C SER A 39 -5.22 9.71 0.49
N PHE A 40 -4.41 10.15 1.44
CA PHE A 40 -3.00 10.46 1.23
C PHE A 40 -2.23 9.14 1.37
N ILE A 41 -1.61 8.68 0.28
CA ILE A 41 -0.97 7.36 0.23
C ILE A 41 0.55 7.56 0.28
N THR A 42 1.20 6.89 1.22
CA THR A 42 2.67 6.77 1.23
C THR A 42 3.08 5.31 1.10
N VAL A 43 4.19 5.07 0.42
CA VAL A 43 4.74 3.73 0.19
C VAL A 43 6.22 3.74 0.50
N THR A 44 6.65 2.89 1.43
CA THR A 44 8.05 2.83 1.88
C THR A 44 8.50 1.38 2.07
N GLN A 45 9.74 1.06 1.70
CA GLN A 45 10.36 -0.21 2.10
C GLN A 45 10.86 -0.11 3.53
N GLN A 46 10.68 -1.18 4.31
CA GLN A 46 11.22 -1.26 5.66
C GLN A 46 11.52 -2.71 6.06
N PRO A 47 12.46 -2.94 6.97
CA PRO A 47 12.67 -4.25 7.56
C PRO A 47 11.53 -4.62 8.52
N LEU A 48 11.03 -5.86 8.42
CA LEU A 48 10.08 -6.47 9.34
C LEU A 48 10.43 -7.95 9.53
N ASP A 49 10.69 -8.38 10.77
CA ASP A 49 11.04 -9.76 11.14
C ASP A 49 12.13 -10.42 10.27
N GLY A 50 13.14 -9.65 9.87
CA GLY A 50 14.25 -10.13 9.04
C GLY A 50 13.98 -10.18 7.52
N SER A 51 12.79 -9.75 7.10
CA SER A 51 12.39 -9.58 5.69
C SER A 51 12.27 -8.09 5.33
N ILE A 52 12.35 -7.74 4.04
CA ILE A 52 12.05 -6.39 3.55
C ILE A 52 10.61 -6.39 3.04
N VAL A 53 9.75 -5.62 3.70
CA VAL A 53 8.35 -5.47 3.31
C VAL A 53 8.10 -4.08 2.74
N TRP A 54 7.06 -3.97 1.93
CA TRP A 54 6.50 -2.68 1.53
C TRP A 54 5.39 -2.28 2.49
N ARG A 55 5.59 -1.15 3.16
CA ARG A 55 4.58 -0.50 3.97
C ARG A 55 3.78 0.47 3.10
N VAL A 56 2.47 0.26 3.04
CA VAL A 56 1.52 1.16 2.40
C VAL A 56 0.65 1.80 3.47
N SER A 57 0.71 3.12 3.58
CA SER A 57 -0.07 3.89 4.55
C SER A 57 -1.15 4.69 3.84
N TYR A 58 -2.35 4.69 4.41
CA TYR A 58 -3.51 5.44 3.97
C TYR A 58 -3.92 6.40 5.07
N GLY A 59 -3.60 7.67 4.91
CA GLY A 59 -3.99 8.73 5.84
C GLY A 59 -5.05 9.68 5.27
N PRO A 60 -5.65 10.55 6.10
CA PRO A 60 -6.51 11.62 5.63
C PRO A 60 -5.69 12.67 4.86
N ARG A 61 -6.22 13.18 3.75
CA ARG A 61 -5.60 14.31 3.01
C ARG A 61 -5.59 15.60 3.82
N ASP A 62 -6.64 15.83 4.61
CA ASP A 62 -6.75 16.96 5.53
C ASP A 62 -6.32 16.56 6.95
N TYR A 63 -5.00 16.48 7.14
CA TYR A 63 -4.36 16.08 8.39
C TYR A 63 -4.71 16.97 9.60
N LEU A 64 -5.19 18.20 9.35
CA LEU A 64 -5.55 19.16 10.41
C LEU A 64 -6.90 18.85 11.09
N SER A 65 -7.76 18.03 10.49
CA SER A 65 -9.14 17.81 10.99
C SER A 65 -9.45 16.39 11.46
N ARG A 66 -8.53 15.43 11.26
CA ARG A 66 -8.69 14.04 11.72
C ARG A 66 -7.36 13.51 12.26
N ARG A 67 -7.19 13.52 13.58
CA ARG A 67 -6.19 12.68 14.25
C ARG A 67 -6.82 11.31 14.48
N GLY A 68 -6.10 10.25 14.11
CA GLY A 68 -6.59 8.88 14.15
C GLY A 68 -7.29 8.47 12.85
N GLY A 69 -7.09 7.21 12.45
CA GLY A 69 -7.65 6.64 11.21
C GLY A 69 -6.62 6.27 10.12
N ASP A 70 -5.33 6.40 10.39
CA ASP A 70 -4.30 5.94 9.45
C ASP A 70 -4.34 4.42 9.36
N LEU A 71 -4.63 3.88 8.17
CA LEU A 71 -4.52 2.45 7.92
C LEU A 71 -3.14 2.17 7.33
N ILE A 72 -2.39 1.28 7.97
CA ILE A 72 -1.07 0.85 7.49
C ILE A 72 -1.14 -0.64 7.18
N ILE A 73 -0.64 -1.02 6.02
CA ILE A 73 -0.63 -2.39 5.53
C ILE A 73 0.79 -2.72 5.08
N ASP A 74 1.39 -3.74 5.70
CA ASP A 74 2.69 -4.25 5.31
C ASP A 74 2.51 -5.49 4.43
N VAL A 75 3.09 -5.46 3.24
CA VAL A 75 2.97 -6.50 2.22
C VAL A 75 4.34 -7.00 1.81
N GLU A 76 4.50 -8.32 1.74
CA GLU A 76 5.68 -8.97 1.22
C GLU A 76 5.74 -8.85 -0.32
N PRO A 77 6.83 -8.35 -0.91
CA PRO A 77 6.95 -8.18 -2.35
C PRO A 77 6.87 -9.48 -3.17
N ASP A 78 7.33 -10.62 -2.62
CA ASP A 78 7.51 -11.86 -3.38
C ASP A 78 6.21 -12.66 -3.56
N ASP A 79 5.49 -12.91 -2.45
CA ASP A 79 4.26 -13.70 -2.45
C ASP A 79 2.99 -12.83 -2.33
N THR A 80 3.16 -11.51 -2.18
CA THR A 80 2.09 -10.53 -1.98
C THR A 80 1.24 -10.78 -0.73
N SER A 81 1.77 -11.54 0.24
CA SER A 81 1.09 -11.78 1.51
C SER A 81 1.09 -10.52 2.37
N ILE A 82 -0.05 -10.27 3.03
CA ILE A 82 -0.17 -9.20 4.01
C ILE A 82 0.42 -9.71 5.31
N LYS A 83 1.55 -9.14 5.72
CA LYS A 83 2.24 -9.50 6.97
C LYS A 83 1.60 -8.80 8.16
N GLN A 84 1.13 -7.57 7.98
CA GLN A 84 0.60 -6.77 9.06
C GLN A 84 -0.47 -5.79 8.57
N VAL A 85 -1.46 -5.54 9.43
CA VAL A 85 -2.43 -4.45 9.29
C VAL A 85 -2.48 -3.70 10.61
N LEU A 86 -2.22 -2.40 10.57
CA LEU A 86 -2.25 -1.50 11.74
C LEU A 86 -3.26 -0.39 11.49
N HIS A 87 -4.01 -0.04 12.52
CA HIS A 87 -4.95 1.07 12.51
C HIS A 87 -4.49 2.13 13.52
N GLY A 88 -4.32 3.37 13.06
CA GLY A 88 -4.03 4.51 13.90
C GLY A 88 -5.23 4.81 14.79
N GLN A 89 -4.99 4.91 16.10
CA GLN A 89 -6.00 5.27 17.11
C GLN A 89 -6.34 6.76 17.08
#